data_AF-A0A936K6U2-F1
#
_entry.id   AF-A0A936K6U2-F1
#
_cell.length_a   1.000
_cell.length_b   1.000
_cell.length_c   1.000
_cell.angle_alpha   90.00
_cell.angle_beta   90.00
_cell.angle_gamma   90.00
#
_symmetry.space_group_name_H-M   'P 1'
#
loop_
_entity.id
_entity.type
_entity.pdbx_description
1 polymer ?
#
loop_
_entity_poly.entity_id
_entity_poly.type
_entity_poly.pdbx_seq_one_letter_code
_entity_poly.pdbx_strand_id
1 'polypeptide(L)'
;MQTNSKLLVISAMALVMIGCFRDKPEVDLTRVSVGMRKNEVIQALGKPTRVSVQGPVEYLEYESYENSGWDWKGKRNFQFMFVRIINGKVDSFGRKGDFDTTKNPTTDININQRIEAKVSSTTANTTAPQTGTFDLKAELEKLEKMKKEGLLNEQEYQQLRQRAIDKAKAQ
;
A
#
# COMPACT_ATOMS: atom_id res chain seq x y z
N MET A 1 37.94 -48.76 -33.41
CA MET A 1 37.44 -47.89 -32.32
C MET A 1 37.29 -46.47 -32.86
N GLN A 2 36.16 -46.12 -33.51
CA GLN A 2 36.00 -44.79 -34.13
C GLN A 2 34.54 -44.33 -34.24
N THR A 3 33.77 -44.43 -33.15
CA THR A 3 32.35 -43.99 -33.15
C THR A 3 31.92 -43.20 -31.91
N ASN A 4 32.73 -43.15 -30.85
CA ASN A 4 32.28 -42.59 -29.57
C ASN A 4 32.52 -41.07 -29.42
N SER A 5 33.39 -40.48 -30.25
CA SER A 5 33.71 -39.05 -30.16
C SER A 5 32.65 -38.15 -30.80
N LYS A 6 31.94 -38.63 -31.83
CA LYS A 6 30.86 -37.86 -32.49
C LYS A 6 29.58 -37.83 -31.64
N LEU A 7 29.30 -38.92 -30.89
CA LEU A 7 28.14 -39.00 -30.00
C LEU A 7 28.24 -38.03 -28.81
N LEU A 8 29.45 -37.84 -28.26
CA LEU A 8 29.70 -36.93 -27.14
C LEU A 8 29.50 -35.45 -27.50
N VAL A 9 29.91 -35.05 -28.71
CA VAL A 9 29.73 -33.66 -29.19
C VAL A 9 28.27 -33.34 -29.46
N ILE A 10 27.49 -34.30 -29.98
CA ILE A 10 26.05 -34.15 -30.22
C ILE A 10 25.27 -34.06 -28.89
N SER A 11 25.68 -34.83 -27.87
CA SER A 11 25.07 -34.79 -26.54
C SER A 11 25.32 -33.47 -25.80
N ALA A 12 26.51 -32.87 -25.94
CA ALA A 12 26.82 -31.57 -25.34
C ALA A 12 26.06 -30.40 -25.98
N MET A 13 25.75 -30.47 -27.28
CA MET A 13 25.00 -29.44 -28.02
C MET A 13 23.49 -29.44 -27.67
N ALA A 14 22.91 -30.60 -27.33
CA ALA A 14 21.49 -30.73 -26.99
C ALA A 14 21.13 -30.12 -25.61
N LEU A 15 22.06 -30.10 -24.66
CA LEU A 15 21.85 -29.54 -23.32
C LEU A 15 21.82 -28.00 -23.28
N VAL A 16 22.35 -27.33 -24.31
CA VAL A 16 22.39 -25.85 -24.38
C VAL A 16 21.03 -25.25 -24.80
N MET A 17 20.15 -26.03 -25.43
CA MET A 17 18.88 -25.54 -25.99
C MET A 17 17.69 -25.49 -25.01
N ILE A 18 17.85 -25.93 -23.76
CA ILE A 18 16.75 -25.97 -22.76
C ILE A 18 16.66 -24.64 -21.95
N GLY A 19 17.48 -23.63 -22.28
CA GLY A 19 17.69 -22.45 -21.42
C GLY A 19 16.76 -21.24 -21.57
N CYS A 20 15.90 -21.15 -22.60
CA CYS A 20 15.33 -19.84 -22.99
C CYS A 20 13.82 -19.62 -22.78
N PHE A 21 13.09 -20.53 -22.13
CA PHE A 21 11.71 -20.29 -21.72
C PHE A 21 11.63 -20.14 -20.19
N ARG A 22 12.06 -18.97 -19.69
CA ARG A 22 11.75 -18.56 -18.31
C ARG A 22 10.51 -17.70 -18.36
N ASP A 23 9.34 -18.30 -18.13
CA ASP A 23 8.13 -17.54 -17.85
C ASP A 23 8.40 -16.61 -16.66
N LYS A 24 7.97 -15.35 -16.78
CA LYS A 24 8.12 -14.39 -15.68
C LYS A 24 7.31 -14.94 -14.47
N PRO A 25 7.94 -15.09 -13.29
CA PRO A 25 7.23 -15.54 -12.11
C PRO A 25 6.13 -14.53 -11.75
N GLU A 26 5.04 -15.04 -11.19
CA GLU A 26 3.96 -14.19 -10.69
C GLU A 26 4.47 -13.28 -9.56
N VAL A 27 3.99 -12.03 -9.56
CA VAL A 27 4.41 -11.02 -8.59
C VAL A 27 3.59 -11.20 -7.33
N ASP A 28 4.21 -11.74 -6.29
CA ASP A 28 3.60 -11.94 -4.98
C ASP A 28 3.98 -10.82 -4.01
N LEU A 29 3.04 -9.89 -3.80
CA LEU A 29 3.23 -8.75 -2.90
C LEU A 29 3.16 -9.12 -1.40
N THR A 30 2.75 -10.33 -1.03
CA THR A 30 2.75 -10.76 0.39
C THR A 30 4.16 -10.80 0.99
N ARG A 31 5.17 -10.84 0.12
CA ARG A 31 6.60 -10.81 0.46
C ARG A 31 7.16 -9.40 0.63
N VAL A 32 6.34 -8.37 0.45
CA VAL A 32 6.72 -6.97 0.62
C VAL A 32 6.05 -6.41 1.87
N SER A 33 6.74 -5.52 2.56
CA SER A 33 6.22 -4.82 3.73
C SER A 33 6.67 -3.37 3.73
N VAL A 34 5.89 -2.51 4.36
CA VAL A 34 6.25 -1.10 4.56
C VAL A 34 7.56 -1.01 5.35
N GLY A 35 8.44 -0.09 4.95
CA GLY A 35 9.76 0.12 5.55
C GLY A 35 10.89 -0.72 4.97
N MET A 36 10.56 -1.75 4.17
CA MET A 36 11.52 -2.59 3.44
C MET A 36 12.40 -1.74 2.53
N ARG A 37 13.69 -2.05 2.40
CA ARG A 37 14.60 -1.34 1.51
C ARG A 37 14.38 -1.77 0.06
N LYS A 38 14.69 -0.88 -0.89
CA LYS A 38 14.60 -1.17 -2.34
C LYS A 38 15.28 -2.50 -2.75
N ASN A 39 16.47 -2.77 -2.23
CA ASN A 39 17.22 -3.99 -2.54
C ASN A 39 16.53 -5.25 -2.02
N GLU A 40 15.88 -5.18 -0.84
CA GLU A 40 15.10 -6.27 -0.27
C GLU A 40 13.85 -6.54 -1.14
N VAL A 41 13.18 -5.50 -1.63
CA VAL A 41 12.07 -5.64 -2.58
C VAL A 41 12.51 -6.33 -3.87
N ILE A 42 13.65 -5.92 -4.44
CA ILE A 42 14.18 -6.53 -5.67
C ILE A 42 14.60 -7.99 -5.44
N GLN A 43 15.10 -8.33 -4.25
CA GLN A 43 15.37 -9.72 -3.89
C GLN A 43 14.08 -10.53 -3.71
N ALA A 44 13.02 -9.90 -3.18
CA ALA A 44 11.74 -10.55 -2.98
C ALA A 44 10.98 -10.79 -4.30
N LEU A 45 10.84 -9.76 -5.12
CA LEU A 45 9.99 -9.75 -6.32
C LEU A 45 10.76 -9.96 -7.64
N GLY A 46 12.08 -9.87 -7.60
CA GLY A 46 12.90 -9.82 -8.80
C GLY A 46 13.04 -8.42 -9.38
N LYS A 47 13.58 -8.36 -10.60
CA LYS A 47 13.82 -7.11 -11.31
C LYS A 47 12.48 -6.48 -11.74
N PRO A 48 12.22 -5.21 -11.41
CA PRO A 48 11.02 -4.52 -11.90
C PRO A 48 11.05 -4.38 -13.42
N THR A 49 9.86 -4.38 -14.02
CA THR A 49 9.68 -4.12 -15.45
C THR A 49 10.11 -2.70 -15.79
N ARG A 50 9.73 -1.74 -14.94
CA ARG A 50 10.03 -0.32 -15.12
C ARG A 50 10.21 0.36 -13.77
N VAL A 51 11.00 1.44 -13.80
CA VAL A 51 11.25 2.30 -12.65
C VAL A 51 10.95 3.73 -13.06
N SER A 52 10.13 4.41 -12.27
CA SER A 52 9.76 5.81 -12.48
C SER A 52 10.14 6.62 -11.23
N VAL A 53 10.75 7.79 -11.39
CA VAL A 53 11.21 8.63 -10.26
C VAL A 53 10.65 10.03 -10.39
N GLN A 54 10.11 10.58 -9.30
CA GLN A 54 9.60 11.94 -9.21
C GLN A 54 9.95 12.53 -7.83
N GLY A 55 10.93 13.43 -7.80
CA GLY A 55 11.41 14.01 -6.54
C GLY A 55 11.96 12.92 -5.58
N PRO A 56 11.50 12.86 -4.32
CA PRO A 56 11.93 11.84 -3.36
C PRO A 56 11.21 10.48 -3.54
N VAL A 57 10.29 10.39 -4.50
CA VAL A 57 9.43 9.22 -4.71
C VAL A 57 9.93 8.40 -5.90
N GLU A 58 10.07 7.10 -5.70
CA GLU A 58 10.39 6.12 -6.73
C GLU A 58 9.28 5.06 -6.81
N TYR A 59 8.88 4.68 -8.01
CA TYR A 59 7.90 3.64 -8.28
C TYR A 59 8.57 2.48 -9.00
N LEU A 60 8.52 1.30 -8.39
CA LEU A 60 8.88 0.05 -9.05
C LEU A 60 7.61 -0.57 -9.65
N GLU A 61 7.59 -0.74 -10.96
CA GLU A 61 6.47 -1.29 -11.72
C GLU A 61 6.76 -2.74 -12.07
N TYR A 62 5.83 -3.63 -11.71
CA TYR A 62 5.91 -5.06 -11.95
C TYR A 62 4.72 -5.51 -12.81
N GLU A 63 5.01 -6.25 -13.87
CA GLU A 63 3.97 -6.91 -14.68
C GLU A 63 3.51 -8.17 -13.94
N SER A 64 2.20 -8.25 -13.70
CA SER A 64 1.57 -9.43 -13.12
C SER A 64 0.42 -9.88 -14.00
N TYR A 65 0.10 -11.17 -13.92
CA TYR A 65 -0.99 -11.76 -14.67
C TYR A 65 -1.94 -12.42 -13.69
N GLU A 66 -3.21 -12.06 -13.76
CA GLU A 66 -4.20 -12.67 -12.89
C GLU A 66 -4.45 -14.11 -13.36
N ASN A 67 -4.35 -15.06 -12.42
CA ASN A 67 -4.59 -16.48 -12.69
C ASN A 67 -6.09 -16.82 -12.80
N SER A 68 -6.98 -15.82 -12.66
CA SER A 68 -8.45 -15.93 -12.66
C SER A 68 -9.05 -16.30 -14.03
N GLY A 69 -8.22 -16.47 -15.06
CA GLY A 69 -8.62 -16.97 -16.37
C GLY A 69 -8.31 -15.99 -17.50
N TRP A 70 -8.47 -16.50 -18.72
CA TRP A 70 -8.44 -15.69 -19.93
C TRP A 70 -9.69 -14.80 -19.96
N ASP A 71 -9.57 -13.56 -20.44
CA ASP A 71 -10.72 -12.72 -20.71
C ASP A 71 -11.65 -13.37 -21.76
N TRP A 72 -12.83 -12.79 -21.98
CA TRP A 72 -13.78 -13.27 -22.99
C TRP A 72 -13.22 -13.28 -24.44
N LYS A 73 -12.05 -12.68 -24.66
CA LYS A 73 -11.31 -12.65 -25.93
C LYS A 73 -10.13 -13.63 -25.95
N GLY A 74 -9.97 -14.49 -24.95
CA GLY A 74 -8.86 -15.44 -24.87
C GLY A 74 -7.51 -14.77 -24.60
N LYS A 75 -7.47 -13.63 -23.91
CA LYS A 75 -6.23 -12.94 -23.48
C LYS A 75 -6.05 -13.05 -21.97
N ARG A 76 -4.82 -13.31 -21.53
CA ARG A 76 -4.49 -13.37 -20.11
C ARG A 76 -4.71 -12.00 -19.48
N ASN A 77 -5.44 -11.94 -18.37
CA ASN A 77 -5.68 -10.70 -17.63
C ASN A 77 -4.34 -10.15 -17.13
N PHE A 78 -3.92 -9.05 -17.74
CA PHE A 78 -2.66 -8.38 -17.46
C PHE A 78 -2.89 -7.18 -16.54
N GLN A 79 -2.05 -7.03 -15.52
CA GLN A 79 -2.12 -5.91 -14.58
C GLN A 79 -0.72 -5.46 -14.15
N PHE A 80 -0.62 -4.19 -13.76
CA PHE A 80 0.57 -3.66 -13.14
C PHE A 80 0.42 -3.62 -11.62
N MET A 81 1.45 -4.09 -10.94
CA MET A 81 1.65 -3.90 -9.51
C MET A 81 2.74 -2.86 -9.28
N PHE A 82 2.56 -2.06 -8.24
CA PHE A 82 3.40 -0.92 -7.95
C PHE A 82 3.95 -1.04 -6.54
N VAL A 83 5.23 -0.68 -6.37
CA VAL A 83 5.84 -0.44 -5.06
C VAL A 83 6.33 1.00 -5.04
N ARG A 84 5.75 1.83 -4.17
CA ARG A 84 6.17 3.20 -3.91
C ARG A 84 7.28 3.19 -2.87
N ILE A 85 8.38 3.86 -3.19
CA ILE A 85 9.57 4.02 -2.36
C ILE A 85 9.76 5.49 -2.08
N ILE A 86 9.96 5.83 -0.82
CA ILE A 86 10.32 7.19 -0.38
C ILE A 86 11.58 7.07 0.47
N ASN A 87 12.59 7.88 0.16
CA ASN A 87 13.88 7.86 0.87
C ASN A 87 14.52 6.45 0.95
N GLY A 88 14.37 5.65 -0.13
CA GLY A 88 14.96 4.31 -0.24
C GLY A 88 14.21 3.19 0.50
N LYS A 89 13.06 3.48 1.12
CA LYS A 89 12.20 2.53 1.82
C LYS A 89 10.81 2.44 1.20
N VAL A 90 10.20 1.26 1.26
CA VAL A 90 8.81 1.03 0.84
C VAL A 90 7.89 1.88 1.71
N ASP A 91 7.06 2.65 1.04
CA ASP A 91 6.05 3.50 1.65
C ASP A 91 4.64 2.91 1.41
N SER A 92 4.36 2.42 0.20
CA SER A 92 3.10 1.72 -0.13
C SER A 92 3.27 0.74 -1.30
N PHE A 93 2.42 -0.28 -1.44
CA PHE A 93 2.50 -1.27 -2.53
C PHE A 93 1.16 -1.95 -2.83
N GLY A 94 0.88 -2.27 -4.10
CA GLY A 94 -0.40 -2.84 -4.57
C GLY A 94 -0.75 -2.47 -6.02
N ARG A 95 -2.04 -2.51 -6.38
CA ARG A 95 -2.53 -2.19 -7.74
C ARG A 95 -2.66 -0.68 -7.94
N LYS A 96 -2.75 -0.25 -9.20
CA LYS A 96 -3.08 1.14 -9.53
C LYS A 96 -4.44 1.50 -8.93
N GLY A 97 -4.48 2.53 -8.08
CA GLY A 97 -5.71 3.02 -7.45
C GLY A 97 -5.90 2.59 -5.99
N ASP A 98 -5.14 1.60 -5.50
CA ASP A 98 -5.19 1.18 -4.08
C ASP A 98 -4.67 2.27 -3.13
N PHE A 99 -3.83 3.19 -3.65
CA PHE A 99 -3.21 4.30 -2.89
C PHE A 99 -3.89 5.64 -3.13
N ASP A 100 -5.11 5.65 -3.67
CA ASP A 100 -5.86 6.88 -3.88
C ASP A 100 -6.34 7.44 -2.54
N THR A 101 -5.53 8.32 -1.94
CA THR A 101 -5.81 9.00 -0.67
C THR A 101 -7.00 9.96 -0.75
N THR A 102 -7.59 10.16 -1.93
CA THR A 102 -8.84 10.91 -2.08
C THR A 102 -10.07 10.08 -1.68
N LYS A 103 -9.91 8.77 -1.52
CA LYS A 103 -10.93 7.86 -0.98
C LYS A 103 -10.71 7.72 0.52
N ASN A 104 -11.75 8.03 1.31
CA ASN A 104 -11.73 7.83 2.76
C ASN A 104 -11.49 6.34 3.05
N PRO A 105 -10.48 5.96 3.86
CA PRO A 105 -10.26 4.57 4.28
C PRO A 105 -11.34 4.15 5.29
N THR A 106 -12.61 4.15 4.88
CA THR A 106 -13.71 3.66 5.71
C THR A 106 -13.62 2.15 5.72
N THR A 107 -12.91 1.61 6.70
CA THR A 107 -13.04 0.21 7.07
C THR A 107 -14.33 0.12 7.87
N ASP A 108 -15.41 -0.37 7.25
CA ASP A 108 -16.64 -0.72 7.97
C ASP A 108 -16.34 -1.93 8.85
N ILE A 109 -15.86 -1.69 10.08
CA ILE A 109 -15.72 -2.74 11.08
C ILE A 109 -17.13 -3.07 11.59
N ASN A 110 -17.73 -4.14 11.09
CA ASN A 110 -18.93 -4.73 11.69
C ASN A 110 -18.53 -5.49 12.97
N ILE A 111 -18.52 -4.80 14.10
CA ILE A 111 -18.23 -5.41 15.41
C ILE A 111 -19.50 -6.10 15.93
N ASN A 112 -19.83 -7.27 15.38
CA ASN A 112 -20.77 -8.21 15.99
C ASN A 112 -20.05 -9.39 16.66
N GLN A 113 -18.86 -9.14 17.21
CA GLN A 113 -18.13 -10.12 18.00
C GLN A 113 -18.37 -9.85 19.48
N ARG A 114 -19.35 -10.58 20.04
CA ARG A 114 -19.61 -10.71 21.48
C ARG A 114 -18.35 -11.25 22.16
N ILE A 115 -17.51 -10.35 22.67
CA ILE A 115 -16.48 -10.70 23.64
C ILE A 115 -16.98 -10.26 25.02
N GLU A 116 -17.63 -11.22 25.69
CA GLU A 116 -17.78 -11.21 27.14
C GLU A 116 -16.41 -11.50 27.77
N ALA A 117 -15.62 -10.46 28.03
CA ALA A 117 -14.53 -10.52 29.00
C ALA A 117 -14.09 -9.11 29.42
N LYS A 118 -14.70 -8.64 30.52
CA LYS A 118 -14.15 -7.70 31.51
C LYS A 118 -12.75 -7.13 31.21
N VAL A 119 -12.68 -5.92 30.65
CA VAL A 119 -11.76 -4.89 31.14
C VAL A 119 -12.48 -3.55 31.08
N SER A 120 -12.66 -2.99 32.26
CA SER A 120 -13.34 -1.75 32.58
C SER A 120 -12.86 -0.56 31.76
N SER A 121 -13.74 0.00 30.94
CA SER A 121 -13.80 1.45 30.74
C SER A 121 -15.04 1.96 31.48
N THR A 122 -14.80 2.29 32.76
CA THR A 122 -15.74 3.03 33.58
C THR A 122 -16.10 4.34 32.86
N THR A 123 -17.39 4.43 32.57
CA THR A 123 -18.21 5.58 32.28
C THR A 123 -17.68 6.92 32.78
N ALA A 124 -17.57 7.88 31.86
CA ALA A 124 -18.06 9.23 32.10
C ALA A 124 -18.84 9.69 30.87
N ASN A 125 -20.15 9.59 30.99
CA ASN A 125 -21.13 10.21 30.09
C ASN A 125 -20.78 11.67 29.84
N THR A 126 -20.93 12.14 28.59
CA THR A 126 -21.79 13.28 28.25
C THR A 126 -22.04 13.26 26.74
N THR A 127 -23.25 12.80 26.40
CA THR A 127 -24.14 13.37 25.38
C THR A 127 -23.64 13.45 23.94
N ALA A 128 -24.08 12.48 23.13
CA ALA A 128 -24.48 12.81 21.76
C ALA A 128 -25.64 13.82 21.80
N PRO A 129 -25.62 14.81 20.90
CA PRO A 129 -26.73 14.88 19.97
C PRO A 129 -26.26 14.99 18.53
N GLN A 130 -27.21 14.66 17.67
CA GLN A 130 -27.16 14.64 16.23
C GLN A 130 -26.91 16.04 15.64
N THR A 131 -26.48 16.07 14.38
CA THR A 131 -26.84 17.10 13.37
C THR A 131 -27.03 18.55 13.84
N GLY A 132 -26.12 19.44 13.43
CA GLY A 132 -26.54 20.74 12.88
C GLY A 132 -26.04 22.04 13.51
N THR A 133 -25.13 22.04 14.50
CA THR A 133 -24.60 23.30 15.05
C THR A 133 -23.11 23.17 15.33
N PHE A 134 -22.32 24.12 14.84
CA PHE A 134 -20.87 24.09 15.01
C PHE A 134 -20.52 24.69 16.38
N ASP A 135 -20.24 23.84 17.35
CA ASP A 135 -19.85 24.28 18.70
C ASP A 135 -18.35 24.64 18.75
N LEU A 136 -18.05 25.92 18.47
CA LEU A 136 -16.68 26.48 18.45
C LEU A 136 -15.87 26.11 19.70
N LYS A 137 -16.50 26.12 20.88
CA LYS A 137 -15.83 25.83 22.15
C LYS A 137 -15.34 24.38 22.23
N ALA A 138 -16.13 23.43 21.75
CA ALA A 138 -15.77 22.01 21.76
C ALA A 138 -14.65 21.71 20.75
N GLU A 139 -14.65 22.40 19.60
CA GLU A 139 -13.62 22.23 18.57
C GLU A 139 -12.24 22.77 19.02
N LEU A 140 -12.22 23.92 19.70
CA LEU A 140 -10.99 24.50 20.25
C LEU A 140 -10.37 23.62 21.35
N GLU A 141 -11.18 23.07 22.25
CA GLU A 141 -10.71 22.18 23.33
C GLU A 141 -10.07 20.90 22.77
N LYS A 142 -10.64 20.37 21.68
CA LYS A 142 -10.09 19.21 20.97
C LYS A 142 -8.74 19.54 20.31
N LEU A 143 -8.60 20.71 19.68
CA LEU A 143 -7.35 21.16 19.07
C LEU A 143 -6.25 21.37 20.11
N GLU A 144 -6.57 21.94 21.27
CA GLU A 144 -5.61 22.10 22.36
C GLU A 144 -5.13 20.77 22.92
N LYS A 145 -6.05 19.81 23.06
CA LYS A 145 -5.70 18.44 23.48
C LYS A 145 -4.74 17.79 22.48
N MET A 146 -5.03 17.89 21.18
CA MET A 146 -4.18 17.34 20.11
C MET A 146 -2.80 18.01 20.05
N LYS A 147 -2.71 19.32 20.31
CA LYS A 147 -1.43 20.04 20.46
C LYS A 147 -0.65 19.53 21.67
N LYS A 148 -1.32 19.35 22.82
CA LYS A 148 -0.68 18.88 24.07
C LYS A 148 -0.18 17.44 23.96
N GLU A 149 -0.87 16.60 23.21
CA GLU A 149 -0.48 15.21 22.94
C GLU A 149 0.64 15.10 21.87
N GLY A 150 1.06 16.22 21.26
CA GLY A 150 2.09 16.23 20.23
C GLY A 150 1.63 15.71 18.86
N LEU A 151 0.31 15.54 18.66
CA LEU A 151 -0.29 15.13 17.39
C LEU A 151 -0.32 16.26 16.35
N LEU A 152 -0.17 17.52 16.79
CA LEU A 152 -0.18 18.70 15.93
C LEU A 152 1.06 19.57 16.19
N ASN A 153 1.69 20.03 15.11
CA ASN A 153 2.65 21.13 15.14
C ASN A 153 1.94 22.46 15.47
N GLU A 154 2.65 23.41 16.09
CA GLU A 154 2.16 24.78 16.34
C GLU A 154 1.54 25.42 15.09
N GLN A 155 2.16 25.26 13.91
CA GLN A 155 1.65 25.83 12.66
C GLN A 155 0.28 25.23 12.27
N GLU A 156 0.12 23.91 12.42
CA GLU A 156 -1.12 23.20 12.12
C GLU A 156 -2.23 23.56 13.11
N TYR A 157 -1.86 23.69 14.40
CA TYR A 157 -2.77 24.16 15.44
C TYR A 157 -3.34 25.55 15.13
N GLN A 158 -2.50 26.51 14.72
CA GLN A 158 -2.97 27.86 14.41
C GLN A 158 -3.88 27.88 13.18
N GLN A 159 -3.58 27.09 12.14
CA GLN A 159 -4.42 26.98 10.94
C GLN A 159 -5.80 26.38 11.26
N LEU A 160 -5.83 25.28 12.02
CA LEU A 160 -7.08 24.63 12.39
C LEU A 160 -7.92 25.50 13.33
N ARG A 161 -7.27 26.21 14.26
CA ARG A 161 -7.93 27.18 15.14
C ARG A 161 -8.57 28.31 14.34
N GLN A 162 -7.87 28.87 13.37
CA GLN A 162 -8.41 29.93 12.52
C GLN A 162 -9.60 29.44 11.69
N ARG A 163 -9.48 28.25 11.09
CA ARG A 163 -10.55 27.61 10.32
C ARG A 163 -11.80 27.35 11.16
N ALA A 164 -11.63 26.95 12.42
CA ALA A 164 -12.74 26.76 13.35
C ALA A 164 -13.47 28.08 13.62
N ILE A 165 -12.73 29.17 13.86
CA ILE A 165 -13.31 30.51 14.07
C ILE A 165 -14.05 30.99 12.81
N ASP A 166 -13.47 30.81 11.63
CA ASP A 166 -14.09 31.26 10.37
C ASP A 166 -15.37 30.47 10.08
N LYS A 167 -15.40 29.18 10.41
CA LYS A 167 -16.59 28.33 10.28
C LYS A 167 -17.69 28.70 11.28
N ALA A 168 -17.34 29.11 12.50
CA ALA A 168 -18.28 29.67 13.46
C ALA A 168 -18.86 31.02 13.02
N LYS A 169 -18.09 31.85 12.31
CA LYS A 169 -18.57 33.13 11.76
C LYS A 169 -19.46 32.98 10.53
N ALA A 170 -19.36 31.83 9.84
CA ALA A 170 -20.14 31.53 8.64
C ALA A 170 -21.50 30.85 8.94
N GLN A 171 -21.79 30.58 10.22
CA GLN A 171 -23.12 30.20 10.72
C GLN A 171 -23.88 31.43 11.19
#